data_AF-A0A9E3IFV3-F1
#
_entry.id   AF-A0A9E3IFV3-F1
#
_cell.length_a   1.000
_cell.length_b   1.000
_cell.length_c   1.000
_cell.angle_alpha   90.00
_cell.angle_beta   90.00
_cell.angle_gamma   90.00
#
_symmetry.space_group_name_H-M   'P 1'
#
loop_
_entity.id
_entity.type
_entity.pdbx_description
1 polymer ?
#
loop_
_entity_poly.entity_id
_entity_poly.type
_entity_poly.pdbx_seq_one_letter_code
_entity_poly.pdbx_strand_id
1 'polypeptide(L)'
;MELQEQIAKLTRATGKMHHADIMEFRKSGVWGKGLFPDDANNNALEATTQISVLRVRIDDEGVRDTASKFTGACTSVALARSEDEAEARLRFAIGMVEGLSEQIGEVLRNLERIEEDGLAV
;
A
#
# COMPACT_ATOMS: atom_id res chain seq x y z
N MET A 1 -5.47 -3.56 -13.52
CA MET A 1 -5.12 -4.64 -12.56
C MET A 1 -3.76 -4.46 -11.90
N GLU A 2 -2.69 -4.11 -12.64
CA GLU A 2 -1.32 -4.00 -12.08
C GLU A 2 -1.22 -3.17 -10.78
N LEU A 3 -1.90 -2.02 -10.67
CA LEU A 3 -1.85 -1.21 -9.44
C LEU A 3 -2.44 -1.94 -8.22
N GLN A 4 -3.59 -2.62 -8.36
CA GLN A 4 -4.23 -3.35 -7.27
C GLN A 4 -3.36 -4.49 -6.75
N GLU A 5 -2.64 -5.17 -7.66
CA GLU A 5 -1.70 -6.22 -7.29
C GLU A 5 -0.53 -5.66 -6.46
N GLN A 6 0.03 -4.51 -6.86
CA GLN A 6 1.12 -3.89 -6.14
C GLN A 6 0.68 -3.34 -4.78
N ILE A 7 -0.54 -2.80 -4.68
CA ILE A 7 -1.16 -2.43 -3.39
C ILE A 7 -1.23 -3.65 -2.48
N ALA A 8 -1.75 -4.78 -2.96
CA ALA A 8 -1.86 -6.01 -2.16
C ALA A 8 -0.48 -6.55 -1.72
N LYS A 9 0.53 -6.49 -2.60
CA LYS A 9 1.91 -6.87 -2.27
C LYS A 9 2.48 -5.96 -1.17
N LEU A 10 2.29 -4.65 -1.28
CA LEU A 10 2.77 -3.70 -0.28
C LEU A 10 2.06 -3.89 1.07
N THR A 11 0.74 -4.10 1.08
CA THR A 11 -0.02 -4.39 2.32
C THR A 11 0.53 -5.62 3.03
N ARG A 12 0.78 -6.71 2.29
CA ARG A 12 1.34 -7.95 2.87
C ARG A 12 2.76 -7.75 3.40
N ALA A 13 3.61 -7.06 2.65
CA ALA A 13 4.96 -6.75 3.08
C ALA A 13 4.97 -5.90 4.36
N THR A 14 4.11 -4.87 4.41
CA THR A 14 3.92 -4.00 5.59
C THR A 14 3.47 -4.82 6.81
N GLY A 15 2.50 -5.72 6.63
CA GLY A 15 2.04 -6.61 7.71
C GLY A 15 3.14 -7.54 8.23
N LYS A 16 4.00 -8.07 7.34
CA LYS A 16 5.17 -8.87 7.74
C LYS A 16 6.19 -8.04 8.52
N MET A 17 6.47 -6.82 8.09
CA MET A 17 7.37 -5.90 8.80
C MET A 17 6.86 -5.57 10.20
N HIS A 18 5.57 -5.21 10.33
CA HIS A 18 4.92 -4.98 11.63
C HIS A 18 4.99 -6.21 12.53
N HIS A 19 4.72 -7.40 11.99
CA HIS A 19 4.84 -8.64 12.75
C HIS A 19 6.27 -8.88 13.24
N ALA A 20 7.28 -8.61 12.40
CA ALA A 20 8.68 -8.75 12.78
C ALA A 20 9.06 -7.79 13.92
N ASP A 21 8.61 -6.54 13.87
CA ASP A 21 8.81 -5.58 14.96
C ASP A 21 8.17 -6.06 16.27
N ILE A 22 6.94 -6.57 16.22
CA ILE A 22 6.27 -7.15 17.38
C ILE A 22 7.08 -8.30 17.97
N MET A 23 7.58 -9.21 17.13
CA MET A 23 8.35 -10.37 17.59
C MET A 23 9.68 -9.96 18.22
N GLU A 24 10.38 -8.99 17.64
CA GLU A 24 11.63 -8.49 18.20
C GLU A 24 11.40 -7.67 19.47
N PHE A 25 10.32 -6.88 19.54
CA PHE A 25 9.95 -6.15 20.74
C PHE A 25 9.63 -7.10 21.90
N ARG A 26 8.83 -8.15 21.65
CA ARG A 26 8.52 -9.18 22.65
C ARG A 26 9.76 -9.90 23.18
N LYS A 27 10.79 -10.05 22.33
CA LYS A 27 12.05 -10.70 22.69
C LYS A 27 13.03 -9.78 23.43
N SER A 28 13.15 -8.53 22.99
CA SER A 28 14.19 -7.59 23.45
C SER A 28 13.71 -6.54 24.44
N GLY A 29 12.40 -6.28 24.48
CA GLY A 29 11.80 -5.15 25.21
C GLY A 29 12.08 -3.78 24.58
N VAL A 30 12.68 -3.72 23.39
CA VAL A 30 13.04 -2.46 22.70
C VAL A 30 12.44 -2.42 21.30
N TRP A 31 11.56 -1.45 21.06
CA TRP A 31 10.88 -1.29 19.78
C TRP A 31 11.80 -0.72 18.69
N GLY A 32 11.59 -1.12 17.44
CA GLY A 32 12.18 -0.48 16.25
C GLY A 32 13.70 -0.62 16.11
N LYS A 33 14.33 -1.59 16.80
CA LYS A 33 15.76 -1.92 16.65
C LYS A 33 16.02 -3.21 15.89
N GLY A 34 14.97 -3.98 15.60
CA GLY A 34 15.06 -5.18 14.77
C GLY A 34 15.32 -4.81 13.32
N LEU A 35 16.06 -5.67 12.62
CA LEU A 35 16.08 -5.65 11.17
C LEU A 35 14.84 -6.37 10.65
N PHE A 36 14.22 -5.84 9.61
CA PHE A 36 13.17 -6.55 8.91
C PHE A 36 13.72 -7.77 8.17
N PRO A 37 12.93 -8.84 8.02
CA PRO A 37 13.26 -9.93 7.11
C PRO A 37 13.50 -9.39 5.69
N ASP A 38 14.54 -9.90 5.03
CA ASP A 38 14.94 -9.44 3.68
C ASP A 38 13.78 -9.55 2.68
N ASP A 39 12.97 -10.62 2.77
CA ASP A 39 11.82 -10.79 1.89
C ASP A 39 10.77 -9.69 2.15
N ALA A 40 10.49 -9.33 3.39
CA ALA A 40 9.52 -8.30 3.73
C ALA A 40 10.00 -6.92 3.25
N ASN A 41 11.26 -6.58 3.54
CA ASN A 41 11.84 -5.29 3.17
C ASN A 41 11.97 -5.12 1.64
N ASN A 42 12.49 -6.14 0.95
CA ASN A 42 12.64 -6.08 -0.52
C ASN A 42 11.28 -6.05 -1.23
N ASN A 43 10.30 -6.83 -0.77
CA ASN A 43 8.95 -6.79 -1.34
C ASN A 43 8.28 -5.41 -1.12
N ALA A 44 8.49 -4.77 0.02
CA ALA A 44 7.96 -3.43 0.28
C ALA A 44 8.58 -2.39 -0.65
N LEU A 45 9.91 -2.45 -0.86
CA LEU A 45 10.64 -1.59 -1.78
C LEU A 45 10.19 -1.79 -3.23
N GLU A 46 10.10 -3.04 -3.68
CA GLU A 46 9.68 -3.38 -5.04
C GLU A 46 8.25 -2.88 -5.29
N ALA A 47 7.30 -3.22 -4.42
CA ALA A 47 5.91 -2.80 -4.56
C ALA A 47 5.75 -1.27 -4.55
N THR A 48 6.46 -0.57 -3.65
CA THR A 48 6.47 0.90 -3.59
C THR A 48 7.00 1.53 -4.88
N THR A 49 8.06 0.95 -5.43
CA THR A 49 8.65 1.41 -6.70
C THR A 49 7.66 1.21 -7.85
N GLN A 50 7.04 0.04 -7.94
CA GLN A 50 6.05 -0.24 -8.99
C GLN A 50 4.81 0.63 -8.86
N ILE A 51 4.31 0.87 -7.64
CA ILE A 51 3.21 1.83 -7.42
C ILE A 51 3.60 3.22 -7.91
N SER A 52 4.82 3.68 -7.62
CA SER A 52 5.29 5.00 -8.08
C SER A 52 5.33 5.12 -9.61
N VAL A 53 5.79 4.06 -10.30
CA VAL A 53 5.78 3.97 -11.77
C VAL A 53 4.35 3.93 -12.33
N LEU A 54 3.46 3.16 -11.72
CA LEU A 54 2.07 3.04 -12.18
C LEU A 54 1.30 4.34 -11.98
N ARG A 55 1.52 5.04 -10.87
CA ARG A 55 0.85 6.31 -10.55
C ARG A 55 1.05 7.37 -11.62
N VAL A 56 2.22 7.46 -12.26
CA VAL A 56 2.43 8.47 -13.32
C VAL A 56 1.68 8.16 -14.61
N ARG A 57 1.12 6.94 -14.76
CA ARG A 57 0.36 6.49 -15.93
C ARG A 57 -1.15 6.61 -15.74
N ILE A 58 -1.60 7.02 -14.56
CA ILE A 58 -3.02 7.13 -14.20
C ILE A 58 -3.46 8.57 -14.43
N ASP A 59 -4.47 8.76 -15.26
CA ASP A 59 -5.02 10.09 -15.53
C ASP A 59 -5.75 10.66 -14.29
N ASP A 60 -6.58 9.82 -13.67
CA ASP A 60 -7.37 10.17 -12.48
C ASP A 60 -6.49 10.63 -11.29
N GLU A 61 -6.63 11.91 -10.92
CA GLU A 61 -5.87 12.53 -9.84
C GLU A 61 -6.24 11.94 -8.47
N GLY A 62 -7.50 11.57 -8.26
CA GLY A 62 -7.98 10.97 -7.00
C GLY A 62 -7.28 9.65 -6.71
N VAL A 63 -7.22 8.76 -7.69
CA VAL A 63 -6.49 7.49 -7.60
C VAL A 63 -5.00 7.73 -7.36
N ARG A 64 -4.39 8.69 -8.07
CA ARG A 64 -2.95 9.03 -7.89
C ARG A 64 -2.65 9.49 -6.48
N ASP A 65 -3.49 10.34 -5.90
CA ASP A 65 -3.33 10.90 -4.57
C ASP A 65 -3.58 9.86 -3.48
N THR A 66 -4.67 9.09 -3.58
CA THR A 66 -4.97 8.03 -2.62
C THR A 66 -3.88 6.97 -2.63
N ALA A 67 -3.38 6.57 -3.80
CA ALA A 67 -2.24 5.64 -3.89
C ALA A 67 -0.97 6.22 -3.24
N SER A 68 -0.69 7.53 -3.40
CA SER A 68 0.42 8.20 -2.72
C SER A 68 0.30 8.13 -1.21
N LYS A 69 -0.89 8.46 -0.70
CA LYS A 69 -1.18 8.50 0.73
C LYS A 69 -1.13 7.10 1.33
N PHE A 70 -1.62 6.09 0.61
CA PHE A 70 -1.51 4.69 0.99
C PHE A 70 -0.04 4.24 1.12
N THR A 71 0.80 4.52 0.12
CA THR A 71 2.23 4.20 0.19
C THR A 71 2.90 4.88 1.39
N GLY A 72 2.61 6.17 1.61
CA GLY A 72 3.11 6.91 2.77
C GLY A 72 2.63 6.32 4.12
N ALA A 73 1.37 5.86 4.19
CA ALA A 73 0.82 5.19 5.36
C ALA A 73 1.58 3.89 5.65
N CYS A 74 1.84 3.05 4.64
CA CYS A 74 2.66 1.84 4.79
C CYS A 74 4.08 2.15 5.28
N THR A 75 4.74 3.16 4.71
CA THR A 75 6.06 3.62 5.19
C THR A 75 6.01 4.07 6.65
N SER A 76 4.93 4.73 7.06
CA SER A 76 4.79 5.19 8.44
C SER A 76 4.71 4.04 9.45
N VAL A 77 4.20 2.86 9.08
CA VAL A 77 4.19 1.68 9.96
C VAL A 77 5.61 1.29 10.35
N ALA A 78 6.51 1.19 9.37
CA ALA A 78 7.91 0.84 9.58
C ALA A 78 8.72 1.91 10.35
N LEU A 79 8.20 3.14 10.44
CA LEU A 79 8.81 4.27 11.14
C LEU A 79 8.14 4.58 12.48
N ALA A 80 7.25 3.70 12.96
CA ALA A 80 6.59 3.86 14.25
C ALA A 80 7.58 3.73 15.41
N ARG A 81 7.35 4.49 16.48
CA ARG A 81 8.21 4.56 17.67
C ARG A 81 7.72 3.67 18.81
N SER A 82 6.54 3.07 18.66
CA SER A 82 5.96 2.12 19.60
C SER A 82 5.04 1.12 18.91
N GLU A 83 4.74 0.02 19.59
CA GLU A 83 3.77 -1.00 19.14
C GLU A 83 2.39 -0.39 18.87
N ASP A 84 1.88 0.43 19.80
CA ASP A 84 0.57 1.07 19.67
C ASP A 84 0.52 2.02 18.45
N GLU A 85 1.60 2.77 18.21
CA GLU A 85 1.68 3.67 17.06
C GLU A 85 1.73 2.87 15.75
N ALA A 86 2.49 1.78 15.71
CA ALA A 86 2.59 0.91 14.54
C ALA A 86 1.24 0.26 14.22
N GLU A 87 0.53 -0.24 15.24
CA GLU A 87 -0.79 -0.85 15.12
C GLU A 87 -1.83 0.16 14.60
N ALA A 88 -1.86 1.38 15.15
CA ALA A 88 -2.76 2.43 14.69
C ALA A 88 -2.49 2.80 13.22
N ARG A 89 -1.21 2.95 12.84
CA ARG A 89 -0.80 3.26 11.46
C ARG A 89 -1.11 2.12 10.50
N LEU A 90 -0.94 0.87 10.92
CA LEU A 90 -1.27 -0.30 10.10
C LEU A 90 -2.78 -0.38 9.84
N ARG A 91 -3.61 -0.19 10.87
CA ARG A 91 -5.07 -0.14 10.70
C ARG A 91 -5.50 0.97 9.75
N PHE A 92 -4.89 2.15 9.87
CA PHE A 92 -5.12 3.25 8.94
C PHE A 92 -4.75 2.86 7.50
N ALA A 93 -3.54 2.30 7.27
CA ALA A 93 -3.11 1.88 5.94
C ALA A 93 -4.02 0.80 5.34
N ILE A 94 -4.45 -0.19 6.13
CA ILE A 94 -5.38 -1.25 5.69
C ILE A 94 -6.75 -0.64 5.32
N GLY A 95 -7.26 0.29 6.12
CA GLY A 95 -8.53 0.96 5.84
C GLY A 95 -8.55 1.73 4.52
N MET A 96 -7.39 2.16 4.02
CA MET A 96 -7.28 2.84 2.72
C MET A 96 -7.40 1.89 1.52
N VAL A 97 -7.15 0.59 1.69
CA VAL A 97 -7.12 -0.37 0.58
C VAL A 97 -8.48 -0.51 -0.08
N GLU A 98 -9.56 -0.53 0.72
CA GLU A 98 -10.93 -0.66 0.22
C GLU A 98 -11.32 0.55 -0.63
N GLY A 99 -11.18 1.76 -0.08
CA GLY A 99 -11.49 3.00 -0.81
C GLY A 99 -10.64 3.18 -2.08
N LEU A 100 -9.35 2.82 -2.04
CA LEU A 100 -8.51 2.86 -3.24
C LEU A 100 -8.95 1.82 -4.28
N SER A 101 -9.37 0.63 -3.85
CA SER A 101 -9.86 -0.41 -4.75
C SER A 101 -11.19 -0.01 -5.40
N GLU A 102 -12.07 0.65 -4.66
CA GLU A 102 -13.34 1.18 -5.16
C GLU A 102 -13.12 2.29 -6.20
N GLN A 103 -12.26 3.27 -5.89
CA GLN A 103 -11.89 4.34 -6.82
C GLN A 103 -11.30 3.79 -8.13
N ILE A 104 -10.38 2.82 -8.04
CA ILE A 104 -9.82 2.16 -9.22
C ILE A 104 -10.92 1.47 -10.03
N GLY A 105 -11.85 0.77 -9.37
CA GLY A 105 -12.96 0.10 -10.03
C GLY A 105 -13.90 1.06 -10.76
N GLU A 106 -14.18 2.23 -10.17
CA GLU A 106 -14.98 3.27 -10.81
C GLU A 106 -14.33 3.81 -12.07
N VAL A 107 -13.03 4.15 -12.01
CA VAL A 107 -12.28 4.64 -13.17
C VAL A 107 -12.27 3.60 -14.29
N LEU A 108 -12.01 2.33 -13.97
CA LEU A 108 -11.98 1.25 -14.97
C LEU A 108 -13.34 1.05 -15.65
N ARG A 109 -14.44 1.00 -14.90
CA ARG A 109 -15.80 0.86 -15.48
C ARG A 109 -16.19 2.06 -16.34
N ASN A 110 -15.72 3.25 -15.98
CA ASN A 110 -15.97 4.45 -16.78
C ASN A 110 -15.18 4.40 -18.10
N LEU A 111 -13.91 3.97 -18.06
CA LEU A 111 -13.12 3.77 -19.28
C LEU A 111 -13.75 2.73 -20.21
N GLU A 112 -14.17 1.58 -19.66
CA GLU A 112 -14.86 0.52 -20.42
C GLU A 112 -16.11 1.05 -21.12
N ARG A 113 -16.94 1.86 -20.43
CA ARG A 113 -18.14 2.46 -21.03
C ARG A 113 -17.80 3.41 -22.18
N ILE A 114 -16.77 4.24 -22.02
CA ILE A 114 -16.33 5.19 -23.06
C ILE A 114 -15.81 4.42 -24.29
N GLU A 115 -15.09 3.32 -24.09
CA GLU A 115 -14.62 2.46 -25.17
C GLU A 115 -15.79 1.80 -25.92
N GLU A 116 -16.79 1.28 -25.20
CA GLU A 116 -18.01 0.69 -25.79
C GLU A 116 -18.80 1.72 -26.61
N ASP A 117 -19.02 2.92 -26.06
CA ASP A 117 -19.76 3.99 -26.73
C ASP A 117 -18.99 4.54 -27.95
N GLY A 118 -17.65 4.58 -27.89
CA GLY A 118 -16.80 5.03 -28.99
C GLY A 118 -16.66 4.03 -30.14
N LEU A 119 -16.86 2.73 -29.88
CA LEU A 119 -16.88 1.67 -30.89
C LEU A 119 -18.25 1.48 -31.54
N ALA A 120 -19.30 2.09 -30.99
CA ALA A 120 -20.67 2.02 -31.52
C ALA A 120 -20.97 3.06 -32.64
N VAL A 121 -19.95 3.78 -33.13
CA VAL A 121 -20.05 4.82 -34.18
C VAL A 121 -19.47 4.34 -35.51
#